data_AF-C6PRQ3-F1
#
_entry.id   AF-C6PRQ3-F1
#
_cell.length_a   1.000
_cell.length_b   1.000
_cell.length_c   1.000
_cell.angle_alpha   90.00
_cell.angle_beta   90.00
_cell.angle_gamma   90.00
#
_symmetry.space_group_name_H-M   'P 1'
#
loop_
_entity.id
_entity.type
_entity.pdbx_description
1 polymer ?
#
loop_
_entity_poly.entity_id
_entity_poly.type
_entity_poly.pdbx_seq_one_letter_code
_entity_poly.pdbx_strand_id
1 'polypeptide(L)' 'MVNKRKTKSNQYAKLGIRKNSNGDFEYINPEDKNRSKYKEIKK' A
#
# COMPACT_ATOMS: atom_id res chain seq x y z
N MET A 1 -12.68 -2.17 20.47
CA MET A 1 -11.19 -2.24 20.53
C MET A 1 -10.64 -2.02 19.12
N VAL A 2 -10.10 -0.83 18.82
CA VAL A 2 -9.60 -0.52 17.45
C VAL A 2 -8.31 -1.30 17.19
N ASN A 3 -8.27 -2.01 16.07
CA ASN A 3 -7.18 -2.93 15.74
C ASN A 3 -5.91 -2.14 15.35
N LYS A 4 -5.03 -1.88 16.33
CA LYS A 4 -3.85 -0.98 16.22
C LYS A 4 -2.91 -1.28 15.05
N ARG A 5 -2.84 -2.55 14.62
CA ARG A 5 -2.02 -2.95 13.46
C ARG A 5 -2.61 -2.43 12.14
N LYS A 6 -3.93 -2.48 12.00
CA LYS A 6 -4.64 -1.99 10.80
C LYS A 6 -4.50 -0.47 10.67
N THR A 7 -4.60 0.27 11.78
CA THR A 7 -4.45 1.74 11.76
C THR A 7 -3.03 2.18 11.40
N LYS A 8 -1.99 1.52 11.92
CA LYS A 8 -0.59 1.81 11.53
C LYS A 8 -0.33 1.50 10.06
N SER A 9 -0.83 0.37 9.54
CA SER A 9 -0.74 0.04 8.11
C SER A 9 -1.36 1.13 7.22
N ASN A 10 -2.52 1.65 7.62
CA ASN A 10 -3.17 2.75 6.89
C ASN A 10 -2.38 4.06 6.97
N GLN A 11 -1.69 4.34 8.07
CA GLN A 11 -0.83 5.52 8.20
C GLN A 11 0.39 5.43 7.27
N TYR A 12 1.06 4.27 7.21
CA TYR A 12 2.18 4.07 6.28
C TYR A 12 1.73 4.20 4.82
N ALA A 13 0.58 3.62 4.45
CA ALA A 13 0.04 3.76 3.10
C ALA A 13 -0.28 5.22 2.71
N LYS A 14 -0.73 6.05 3.67
CA LYS A 14 -0.92 7.50 3.46
C LYS A 14 0.40 8.24 3.23
N LEU A 15 1.47 7.82 3.90
CA LEU A 15 2.83 8.35 3.73
C LEU A 15 3.52 7.81 2.47
N GLY A 16 2.85 6.95 1.69
CA GLY A 16 3.45 6.30 0.54
C GLY A 16 4.50 5.28 0.95
N ILE A 17 4.38 4.63 2.11
CA ILE A 17 5.33 3.61 2.58
C ILE A 17 4.64 2.24 2.57
N ARG A 18 5.29 1.22 2.00
CA ARG A 18 4.82 -0.17 2.03
C ARG A 18 5.94 -1.11 2.47
N LYS A 19 5.55 -2.19 3.13
CA LYS A 19 6.44 -3.31 3.45
C LYS A 19 6.66 -4.18 2.19
N ASN A 20 7.91 -4.42 1.81
CA ASN A 20 8.27 -5.34 0.73
C ASN A 20 8.21 -6.82 1.22
N SER A 21 8.47 -7.78 0.33
CA SER A 21 8.51 -9.22 0.67
C SER A 21 9.64 -9.60 1.64
N ASN A 22 10.70 -8.80 1.67
CA ASN A 22 11.87 -9.00 2.53
C ASN A 22 11.66 -8.44 3.94
N GLY A 23 10.63 -7.62 4.11
CA GLY A 23 10.23 -7.04 5.38
C GLY A 23 10.68 -5.59 5.60
N ASP A 24 11.34 -4.99 4.61
CA ASP A 24 11.79 -3.60 4.66
C ASP A 24 10.67 -2.63 4.25
N PHE A 25 10.79 -1.38 4.66
CA PHE A 25 9.86 -0.32 4.30
C PHE A 25 10.39 0.46 3.11
N GLU A 26 9.66 0.41 2.00
CA GLU A 26 9.98 1.11 0.76
C GLU A 26 8.95 2.21 0.48
N TYR A 27 9.41 3.28 -0.16
CA TYR A 27 8.52 4.33 -0.65
C TYR A 27 7.84 3.88 -1.94
N ILE A 28 6.51 3.94 -1.96
CA ILE A 28 5.67 3.79 -3.14
C ILE A 28 5.42 5.17 -3.70
N ASN A 29 5.97 5.41 -4.89
CA ASN A 29 5.59 6.55 -5.70
C ASN A 29 4.08 6.47 -6.00
N PRO A 30 3.27 7.51 -5.71
CA PRO A 30 1.85 7.51 -6.05
C PRO A 30 1.56 7.21 -7.53
N GLU A 31 2.49 7.49 -8.44
CA GLU A 31 2.39 7.11 -9.86
C GLU A 31 2.40 5.59 -10.07
N ASP A 32 3.07 4.82 -9.20
CA ASP A 32 3.10 3.36 -9.25
C ASP A 32 1.83 2.71 -8.65
N LYS A 33 0.98 3.47 -7.94
CA LYS A 33 -0.26 2.94 -7.34
C LYS A 33 -1.25 2.43 -8.39
N ASN A 34 -1.15 2.90 -9.63
CA ASN A 34 -2.03 2.51 -10.73
C ASN A 34 -1.58 1.23 -11.48
N ARG A 35 -0.44 0.61 -11.12
CA ARG A 35 -0.10 -0.74 -11.61
C ARG A 35 -0.84 -1.81 -10.81
N SER A 36 -2.17 -1.77 -10.84
CA SER A 36 -2.95 -2.96 -10.50
C SER A 36 -2.49 -4.11 -11.42
N LYS A 37 -2.11 -5.25 -10.85
CA LYS A 37 -1.79 -6.48 -11.61
C LYS A 37 -2.95 -6.93 -12.50
N TYR A 38 -4.16 -6.47 -12.22
CA TYR A 38 -5.37 -6.78 -12.94
C TYR A 38 -5.84 -5.54 -13.69
N LYS A 39 -5.93 -5.65 -15.02
CA LYS A 39 -6.51 -4.61 -15.87
C LYS A 39 -7.95 -4.39 -15.46
N GLU A 40 -8.38 -3.13 -15.38
CA GLU A 40 -9.78 -2.79 -15.20
C GLU A 40 -10.60 -3.47 -16.31
N ILE A 41 -11.47 -4.41 -15.93
CA ILE A 41 -12.43 -5.00 -16.87
C ILE A 41 -13.48 -3.92 -17.11
N LYS A 42 -13.29 -3.11 -18.16
CA LYS A 42 -14.34 -2.21 -18.65
C LYS A 42 -15.52 -3.09 -19.09
N LYS A 43 -16.69 -2.87 -18.50
CA LYS A 43 -17.97 -3.45 -18.92
C LYS A 43 -18.48 -2.77 -20.19
#